data_AF-A0A836VY30-F1
#
_entry.id   AF-A0A836VY30-F1
#
_cell.length_a   1.000
_cell.length_b   1.000
_cell.length_c   1.000
_cell.angle_alpha   90.00
_cell.angle_beta   90.00
_cell.angle_gamma   90.00
#
_symmetry.space_group_name_H-M   'P 1'
#
loop_
_entity.id
_entity.type
_entity.pdbx_description
1 polymer ?
#
loop_
_entity_poly.entity_id
_entity_poly.type
_entity_poly.pdbx_seq_one_letter_code
_entity_poly.pdbx_strand_id
1 'polypeptide(L)' 'MVKIVVKVYNGDGKVLRRKTIPVRGRLKIWLFAAHKTLQYISAVREVYGSHAHRAEVELEGIARDEAFEYYKTW' A
#
# COMPACT_ATOMS: atom_id res chain seq x y z
N MET A 1 -14.75 1.43 4.92
CA MET A 1 -13.92 2.59 4.49
C MET A 1 -12.68 2.06 3.82
N VAL A 2 -12.42 2.49 2.59
CA VAL A 2 -11.29 2.01 1.77
C VAL A 2 -9.96 2.49 2.34
N LYS A 3 -8.95 1.62 2.37
CA LYS A 3 -7.60 1.95 2.84
C LYS A 3 -6.56 1.05 2.20
N ILE A 4 -5.35 1.57 2.04
CA ILE A 4 -4.18 0.81 1.64
C ILE A 4 -3.40 0.45 2.91
N VAL A 5 -3.10 -0.82 3.10
CA VAL A 5 -2.24 -1.32 4.18
C VAL A 5 -0.91 -1.72 3.57
N VAL A 6 0.17 -1.09 4.03
CA VAL A 6 1.52 -1.39 3.59
C VAL A 6 2.24 -2.10 4.73
N LYS A 7 2.78 -3.28 4.46
CA LYS A 7 3.60 -4.07 5.40
C LYS A 7 4.96 -4.29 4.77
N VAL A 8 6.03 -3.92 5.47
CA VAL A 8 7.41 -4.18 5.03
C VAL A 8 8.00 -5.25 5.91
N TYR A 9 8.61 -6.26 5.29
CA TYR A 9 9.15 -7.45 5.93
C TYR A 9 10.67 -7.51 5.81
N ASN A 10 11.28 -8.17 6.79
CA ASN A 10 12.68 -8.54 6.72
C ASN A 10 12.90 -9.87 5.98
N GLY A 11 14.17 -10.28 5.84
CA GLY A 11 14.54 -11.55 5.20
C GLY A 11 13.94 -12.79 5.88
N ASP A 12 13.63 -12.69 7.19
CA ASP A 12 13.01 -13.76 7.97
C ASP A 12 11.47 -13.76 7.88
N GLY A 13 10.87 -12.88 7.07
CA GLY A 13 9.43 -12.74 6.94
C GLY A 13 8.74 -12.07 8.14
N LYS A 14 9.49 -11.43 9.05
CA LYS A 14 8.94 -10.62 10.14
C LYS A 14 8.61 -9.21 9.66
N VAL A 15 7.49 -8.67 10.12
CA VAL A 15 7.08 -7.29 9.80
C VAL A 15 8.02 -6.30 10.51
N LEU A 16 8.80 -5.55 9.73
CA LEU A 16 9.61 -4.44 10.23
C LEU A 16 8.73 -3.23 10.56
N ARG A 17 7.82 -2.91 9.64
CA ARG A 17 6.98 -1.73 9.72
C ARG A 17 5.65 -1.95 9.02
N ARG A 18 4.60 -1.34 9.56
CA ARG A 18 3.25 -1.34 9.02
C ARG A 18 2.69 0.07 9.01
N LYS A 19 2.03 0.46 7.91
CA LYS A 19 1.28 1.71 7.83
C LYS A 19 -0.04 1.50 7.13
N THR A 20 -1.06 2.19 7.64
CA THR A 20 -2.37 2.26 7.01
C THR A 20 -2.53 3.64 6.40
N ILE A 21 -2.88 3.69 5.13
CA ILE A 21 -3.12 4.91 4.35
C ILE A 21 -4.61 4.91 4.00
N PRO A 22 -5.42 5.78 4.63
CA PRO A 22 -6.83 5.86 4.30
C PRO A 22 -7.00 6.40 2.87
N VAL A 23 -7.92 5.79 2.12
CA VAL A 23 -8.32 6.26 0.79
C VAL A 23 -9.72 6.85 0.91
N ARG A 24 -9.91 8.05 0.36
CA ARG A 24 -11.20 8.77 0.42
C ARG A 24 -11.57 9.28 -0.98
N GLY A 25 -12.82 9.16 -1.40
CA GLY A 25 -13.35 9.91 -2.55
C GLY A 25 -12.73 9.59 -3.93
N ARG A 26 -12.71 10.61 -4.81
CA ARG A 26 -12.48 10.55 -6.28
C ARG A 26 -11.04 10.13 -6.67
N LEU A 27 -10.83 9.79 -7.95
CA LEU A 27 -9.58 9.32 -8.57
C LEU A 27 -8.29 10.10 -8.17
N LYS A 28 -8.35 11.43 -8.03
CA LYS A 28 -7.15 12.22 -7.62
C LYS A 28 -6.64 11.83 -6.23
N ILE A 29 -7.53 11.43 -5.32
CA ILE A 29 -7.16 11.03 -3.95
C ILE A 29 -6.57 9.61 -3.96
N TRP A 30 -6.98 8.77 -4.92
CA TRP A 30 -6.39 7.46 -5.16
C TRP A 30 -4.92 7.56 -5.60
N LEU A 31 -4.63 8.43 -6.57
CA LEU A 31 -3.26 8.71 -6.99
C LEU A 31 -2.40 9.24 -5.83
N PHE A 32 -2.97 10.09 -4.99
CA PHE A 32 -2.29 10.58 -3.80
C PHE A 32 -2.00 9.50 -2.76
N ALA A 33 -2.94 8.57 -2.56
CA ALA A 33 -2.74 7.43 -1.65
C ALA A 33 -1.68 6.46 -2.19
N ALA A 34 -1.64 6.22 -3.50
CA ALA A 34 -0.59 5.45 -4.16
C ALA A 34 0.79 6.14 -4.01
N HIS A 35 0.85 7.45 -4.24
CA HIS A 35 2.08 8.23 -4.03
C HIS A 35 2.60 8.12 -2.60
N LYS A 36 1.73 8.28 -1.60
CA LYS A 36 2.10 8.10 -0.17
C LYS A 36 2.56 6.69 0.15
N THR A 37 2.01 5.68 -0.53
CA THR A 37 2.41 4.28 -0.39
C THR A 37 3.85 4.09 -0.88
N LEU A 38 4.19 4.61 -2.05
CA LEU A 38 5.54 4.56 -2.61
C LEU A 38 6.55 5.32 -1.74
N GLN A 39 6.21 6.53 -1.29
CA GLN A 39 7.05 7.31 -0.38
C GLN A 39 7.34 6.55 0.91
N TYR A 40 6.33 5.88 1.47
CA TYR A 40 6.50 5.10 2.69
C TYR A 40 7.46 3.92 2.49
N ILE A 41 7.31 3.17 1.39
CA ILE A 41 8.19 2.05 1.07
C ILE A 41 9.64 2.54 0.90
N SER A 42 9.85 3.65 0.18
CA SER A 42 11.17 4.26 0.00
C SER A 42 11.80 4.66 1.34
N ALA A 43 11.05 5.38 2.19
CA ALA A 43 11.54 5.82 3.49
C ALA A 43 11.89 4.64 4.41
N VAL A 44 11.11 3.55 4.37
CA VAL A 44 11.43 2.34 5.14
C VAL A 44 12.71 1.70 4.60
N ARG A 45 12.92 1.65 3.28
CA ARG A 45 14.16 1.13 2.71
C ARG A 45 15.38 1.99 3.08
N GLU A 46 15.24 3.30 3.15
CA GLU A 46 16.32 4.20 3.61
C GLU A 46 16.71 3.94 5.06
N VAL A 47 15.73 3.69 5.94
CA VAL A 47 15.96 3.46 7.37
C VAL A 47 16.53 2.06 7.65
N TYR A 48 15.98 1.03 7.01
CA TYR A 48 16.33 -0.37 7.32
C TYR A 48 17.33 -0.97 6.32
N GLY A 49 17.68 -0.26 5.25
CA GLY A 49 18.68 -0.67 4.27
C GLY A 49 18.40 -2.05 3.68
N SER A 50 19.40 -2.92 3.73
CA SER A 50 19.34 -4.31 3.24
C SER A 50 18.38 -5.19 4.04
N HIS A 51 17.98 -4.79 5.25
CA HIS A 51 17.04 -5.59 6.03
C HIS A 51 15.61 -5.51 5.50
N ALA A 52 15.24 -4.50 4.70
CA ALA A 52 13.92 -4.39 4.09
C ALA A 52 13.85 -5.18 2.77
N HIS A 53 13.36 -6.42 2.82
CA HIS A 53 13.38 -7.35 1.67
C HIS A 53 12.11 -7.35 0.84
N ARG A 54 10.94 -7.18 1.46
CA ARG A 54 9.65 -7.27 0.77
C ARG A 54 8.68 -6.24 1.31
N ALA A 55 7.94 -5.59 0.41
CA ALA A 55 6.78 -4.79 0.77
C ALA A 55 5.51 -5.44 0.20
N GLU A 56 4.52 -5.67 1.05
CA GLU A 56 3.17 -6.05 0.65
C GLU A 56 2.25 -4.84 0.74
N VAL A 57 1.43 -4.67 -0.27
CA VAL A 57 0.43 -3.60 -0.38
C VAL A 57 -0.93 -4.24 -0.55
N GLU A 58 -1.77 -4.09 0.46
CA GLU A 58 -3.13 -4.64 0.50
C GLU A 58 -4.13 -3.50 0.38
N LEU A 59 -5.16 -3.69 -0.45
CA LEU A 59 -6.29 -2.77 -0.54
C LEU A 59 -7.46 -3.36 0.25
N GLU A 60 -7.79 -2.76 1.39
CA GLU A 60 -8.88 -3.20 2.25
C GLU A 60 -10.11 -2.28 2.08
N GLY A 61 -11.30 -2.87 2.14
CA GLY A 61 -12.56 -2.12 2.19
C GLY A 61 -13.16 -1.74 0.84
N ILE A 62 -12.71 -2.36 -0.26
CA ILE A 62 -13.44 -2.47 -1.52
C ILE A 62 -13.91 -3.91 -1.66
N ALA A 63 -15.18 -4.11 -2.04
CA ALA A 63 -15.66 -5.43 -2.42
C ALA A 63 -14.86 -5.90 -3.64
N ARG A 64 -14.37 -7.15 -3.63
CA ARG A 64 -13.47 -7.69 -4.67
C ARG A 64 -14.04 -7.52 -6.09
N ASP A 65 -15.37 -7.48 -6.20
CA ASP A 65 -16.12 -7.33 -7.45
C ASP A 65 -16.11 -5.88 -7.97
N GLU A 66 -16.18 -4.87 -7.09
CA GLU A 66 -16.12 -3.44 -7.48
C GLU A 66 -14.72 -3.05 -8.00
N ALA A 67 -13.66 -3.60 -7.41
CA ALA A 67 -12.29 -3.32 -7.86
C ALA A 67 -12.04 -3.82 -9.30
N PHE A 68 -12.70 -4.90 -9.71
CA PHE A 68 -12.59 -5.47 -11.05
C PHE A 68 -13.45 -4.74 -12.09
N GLU A 69 -14.62 -4.21 -11.71
CA GLU A 69 -15.43 -3.38 -12.62
C GLU A 69 -14.72 -2.09 -13.03
N TYR A 70 -14.00 -1.44 -12.11
CA TYR A 70 -13.16 -0.28 -12.44
C TYR A 70 -11.99 -0.62 -13.38
N TYR A 71 -11.50 -1.86 -13.38
CA TYR A 71 -10.42 -2.28 -14.27
C TYR A 71 -10.91 -2.60 -15.69
N LYS A 72 -12.13 -3.13 -15.84
CA LYS A 72 -12.72 -3.44 -17.17
C LYS A 72 -13.06 -2.21 -18.01
N THR A 73 -13.09 -1.03 -17.42
CA THR A 73 -13.49 0.23 -18.07
C THR A 73 -12.31 1.10 -18.53
N TRP A 74 -11.08 0.57 -18.47
CA TRP A 74 -9.84 1.22 -18.92
C TRP A 74 -9.22 0.51 -20.12
#